data_AF-A0A837DGN3-F1
#
_entry.id   AF-A0A837DGN3-F1
#
_cell.length_a   1.000
_cell.length_b   1.000
_cell.length_c   1.000
_cell.angle_alpha   90.00
_cell.angle_beta   90.00
_cell.angle_gamma   90.00
#
_symmetry.space_group_name_H-M   'P 1'
#
loop_
_entity.id
_entity.type
_entity.pdbx_description
1 polymer ?
#
loop_
_entity_poly.entity_id
_entity_poly.type
_entity_poly.pdbx_seq_one_letter_code
_entity_poly.pdbx_strand_id
1 'polypeptide(L)'
;MSTHTQPAVRAYLARVRTALSDLPAGEVDEIVDDVRPHLAEIAESLGERASVDAMIEELGTPESYAAEVRAAGDYPPPPSVNTGEGDRKSGRAGARMSLWGLVLGAFGAMVMGIVIGSSRNDEALVPLLVVAVLAAAAAAYVWINGPGVVRSLPEVRWFVAGSGGVWSQRLNTALQALNPVWWWLSAALLTLLAIVLVAEWYNGVLGLPVLLAVAALALWAGPKSRTDRRMLWAAVPVSAFVVGAGLGLAGHLIESAHGHSGDFHAYEATNTTIDGEPLLLYGQEEVENLYLFDSEGTPLTDVYIYTDDGRPLLAQRYGCEQHTQEKIPVGRDNHFPRPHIEQGGVDEFGTVNGYNAYRAFCQEVDEVPFTVAVPVE
;
A
#
# COMPACT_ATOMS: atom_id res chain seq x y z
N MET A 1 -34.62 -41.14 45.88
CA MET A 1 -33.18 -41.43 45.70
C MET A 1 -32.90 -41.62 44.21
N SER A 2 -33.24 -40.64 43.35
CA SER A 2 -33.37 -40.90 41.89
C SER A 2 -33.27 -39.68 40.96
N THR A 3 -33.16 -38.45 41.46
CA THR A 3 -33.33 -37.24 40.63
C THR A 3 -32.08 -36.88 39.80
N HIS A 4 -30.87 -37.20 40.28
CA HIS A 4 -29.61 -36.84 39.62
C HIS A 4 -28.99 -37.98 38.80
N THR A 5 -29.32 -39.24 39.12
CA THR A 5 -28.81 -40.45 38.45
C THR A 5 -29.27 -40.56 36.99
N GLN A 6 -30.57 -40.35 36.72
CA GLN A 6 -31.11 -40.48 35.37
C GLN A 6 -30.59 -39.43 34.37
N PRO A 7 -30.45 -38.13 34.74
CA PRO A 7 -29.82 -37.14 33.88
C PRO A 7 -28.35 -37.43 33.53
N ALA A 8 -27.55 -37.92 34.49
CA ALA A 8 -26.14 -38.22 34.28
C ALA A 8 -25.96 -39.37 33.28
N VAL A 9 -26.69 -40.48 33.46
CA VAL A 9 -26.68 -41.62 32.53
C VAL A 9 -27.10 -41.20 31.13
N ARG A 10 -28.18 -40.39 31.01
CA ARG A 10 -28.65 -39.90 29.70
C ARG A 10 -27.62 -39.02 29.00
N ALA A 11 -26.93 -38.16 29.75
CA ALA A 11 -25.90 -37.28 29.21
C ALA A 11 -24.65 -38.07 28.77
N TYR A 12 -24.24 -39.08 29.54
CA TYR A 12 -23.15 -39.98 29.18
C TYR A 12 -23.50 -40.81 27.92
N LEU A 13 -24.68 -41.43 27.89
CA LEU A 13 -25.17 -42.20 26.73
C LEU A 13 -25.30 -41.36 25.46
N ALA A 14 -25.72 -40.10 25.57
CA ALA A 14 -25.78 -39.21 24.40
C ALA A 14 -24.40 -38.99 23.76
N ARG A 15 -23.34 -38.91 24.57
CA ARG A 15 -21.96 -38.79 24.08
C ARG A 15 -21.46 -40.12 23.49
N VAL A 16 -21.78 -41.26 24.11
CA VAL A 16 -21.48 -42.59 23.55
C VAL A 16 -22.16 -42.79 22.18
N ARG A 17 -23.45 -42.45 22.07
CA ARG A 17 -24.19 -42.51 20.78
C ARG A 17 -23.58 -41.62 19.72
N THR A 18 -23.09 -40.44 20.11
CA THR A 18 -22.39 -39.53 19.20
C THR A 18 -21.06 -40.15 18.74
N ALA A 19 -20.32 -40.75 19.66
CA ALA A 19 -19.06 -41.42 19.35
C ALA A 19 -19.24 -42.61 18.40
N LEU A 20 -20.37 -43.34 18.47
CA LEU A 20 -20.73 -44.49 17.64
C LEU A 20 -21.50 -44.14 16.34
N SER A 21 -21.63 -42.86 15.99
CA SER A 21 -22.48 -42.42 14.86
C SER A 21 -22.00 -42.83 13.46
N ASP A 22 -20.82 -43.43 13.37
CA ASP A 22 -20.23 -44.03 12.18
C ASP A 22 -20.77 -45.43 11.86
N LEU A 23 -21.37 -46.12 12.85
CA LEU A 23 -22.02 -47.42 12.67
C LEU A 23 -23.47 -47.28 12.17
N PRO A 24 -24.04 -48.32 11.52
CA PRO A 24 -25.45 -48.36 11.14
C PRO A 24 -26.37 -48.08 12.35
N ALA A 25 -27.41 -47.27 12.16
CA ALA A 25 -28.28 -46.83 13.24
C ALA A 25 -28.92 -47.99 14.04
N GLY A 26 -29.23 -49.11 13.37
CA GLY A 26 -29.76 -50.31 14.02
C GLY A 26 -28.77 -50.97 14.99
N GLU A 27 -27.49 -51.01 14.65
CA GLU A 27 -26.43 -51.57 15.51
C GLU A 27 -26.15 -50.63 16.69
N VAL A 28 -26.15 -49.32 16.46
CA VAL A 28 -25.98 -48.32 17.55
C VAL A 28 -27.10 -48.41 18.57
N ASP A 29 -28.34 -48.59 18.13
CA ASP A 29 -29.49 -48.71 19.03
C ASP A 29 -29.41 -50.01 19.86
N GLU A 30 -29.01 -51.14 19.27
CA GLU A 30 -28.76 -52.40 19.99
C GLU A 30 -27.66 -52.25 21.05
N ILE A 31 -26.50 -51.70 20.67
CA ILE A 31 -25.38 -51.47 21.60
C ILE A 31 -25.79 -50.55 22.76
N VAL A 32 -26.53 -49.48 22.47
CA VAL A 32 -26.97 -48.52 23.50
C VAL A 32 -28.00 -49.14 24.43
N ASP A 33 -28.89 -49.99 23.92
CA ASP A 33 -29.88 -50.69 24.74
C ASP A 33 -29.23 -51.76 25.64
N ASP A 34 -28.16 -52.42 25.18
CA ASP A 34 -27.38 -53.39 25.97
C ASP A 34 -26.55 -52.74 27.08
N VAL A 35 -25.97 -51.57 26.82
CA VAL A 35 -25.09 -50.86 27.77
C VAL A 35 -25.88 -50.06 28.82
N ARG A 36 -27.11 -49.62 28.48
CA ARG A 36 -27.93 -48.75 29.35
C ARG A 36 -28.16 -49.34 30.75
N PRO A 37 -28.49 -50.63 30.95
CA PRO A 37 -28.63 -51.23 32.27
C PRO A 37 -27.35 -51.14 33.10
N HIS A 38 -26.19 -51.43 32.51
CA HIS A 38 -24.90 -51.41 33.22
C HIS A 38 -24.52 -50.00 33.69
N LEU A 39 -24.75 -48.98 32.85
CA LEU A 39 -24.52 -47.59 33.25
C LEU A 39 -25.49 -47.13 34.36
N ALA A 40 -26.70 -47.67 34.39
CA ALA A 40 -27.66 -47.37 35.46
C ALA A 40 -27.20 -47.95 36.81
N GLU A 41 -26.67 -49.17 36.83
CA GLU A 41 -26.09 -49.78 38.05
C GLU A 41 -24.92 -48.96 38.61
N ILE A 42 -24.02 -48.48 37.75
CA ILE A 42 -22.88 -47.65 38.16
C ILE A 42 -23.33 -46.28 38.65
N ALA A 43 -24.32 -45.68 37.99
CA ALA A 43 -24.86 -44.42 38.46
C ALA A 43 -25.63 -44.57 39.79
N GLU A 44 -26.26 -45.73 40.05
CA GLU A 44 -26.85 -46.07 41.34
C GLU A 44 -25.80 -46.28 42.43
N SER A 45 -24.67 -46.93 42.12
CA SER A 45 -23.56 -47.08 43.07
C SER A 45 -22.93 -45.75 43.47
N LEU A 46 -22.91 -44.77 42.56
CA LEU A 46 -22.47 -43.39 42.82
C LEU A 46 -23.47 -42.56 43.64
N GLY A 47 -24.74 -42.95 43.68
CA GLY A 47 -25.79 -42.33 44.50
C GLY A 47 -25.96 -40.82 44.23
N GLU A 48 -25.89 -40.00 45.27
CA GLU A 48 -26.02 -38.53 45.17
C GLU A 48 -24.87 -37.84 44.44
N ARG A 49 -23.73 -38.53 44.25
CA ARG A 49 -22.57 -38.03 43.48
C ARG A 49 -22.67 -38.34 41.98
N ALA A 50 -23.76 -38.98 41.53
CA ALA A 50 -23.98 -39.32 40.13
C ALA A 50 -24.01 -38.05 39.26
N SER A 51 -22.88 -37.79 38.60
CA SER A 51 -22.66 -36.70 37.66
C SER A 51 -21.86 -37.24 36.48
N VAL A 52 -21.88 -36.52 35.35
CA VAL A 52 -21.12 -36.91 34.16
C VAL A 52 -19.63 -37.00 34.47
N ASP A 53 -19.10 -36.08 35.30
CA ASP A 53 -17.69 -36.07 35.67
C ASP A 53 -17.33 -37.26 36.58
N ALA A 54 -18.19 -37.62 37.53
CA ALA A 54 -17.99 -38.80 38.37
C ALA A 54 -18.08 -40.12 37.57
N MET A 55 -18.95 -40.19 36.55
CA MET A 55 -18.98 -41.32 35.64
C MET A 55 -17.72 -41.39 34.77
N ILE A 56 -17.16 -40.25 34.37
CA ILE A 56 -15.90 -40.19 33.60
C ILE A 56 -14.71 -40.69 34.43
N GLU A 57 -14.70 -40.42 35.73
CA GLU A 57 -13.63 -40.88 36.63
C GLU A 57 -13.63 -42.42 36.78
N GLU A 58 -14.81 -43.04 36.80
CA GLU A 58 -14.96 -44.50 36.99
C GLU A 58 -14.88 -45.29 35.68
N LEU A 59 -15.50 -44.79 34.60
CA LEU A 59 -15.66 -45.49 33.31
C LEU A 59 -14.73 -44.99 32.20
N GLY A 60 -13.97 -43.92 32.46
CA GLY A 60 -13.24 -43.18 31.43
C GLY A 60 -14.14 -42.26 30.61
N THR A 61 -13.58 -41.61 29.58
CA THR A 61 -14.37 -40.71 28.73
C THR A 61 -15.39 -41.51 27.90
N PRO A 62 -16.56 -40.94 27.55
CA PRO A 62 -17.55 -41.61 26.70
C PRO A 62 -16.99 -42.11 25.37
N GLU A 63 -15.98 -41.42 24.82
CA GLU A 63 -15.28 -41.81 23.59
C GLU A 63 -14.35 -43.01 23.79
N SER A 64 -13.65 -43.06 24.94
CA SER A 64 -12.83 -44.22 25.32
C SER A 64 -13.71 -45.44 25.58
N TYR A 65 -14.79 -45.24 26.33
CA TYR A 65 -15.78 -46.28 26.61
C TYR A 65 -16.43 -46.80 25.32
N ALA A 66 -16.79 -45.91 24.38
CA ALA A 66 -17.28 -46.33 23.05
C ALA A 66 -16.23 -47.12 22.24
N ALA A 67 -14.93 -46.82 22.40
CA ALA A 67 -13.86 -47.59 21.76
C ALA A 67 -13.69 -48.98 22.39
N GLU A 68 -13.84 -49.10 23.71
CA GLU A 68 -13.86 -50.39 24.42
C GLU A 68 -15.06 -51.24 24.03
N VAL A 69 -16.25 -50.64 23.95
CA VAL A 69 -17.47 -51.33 23.47
C VAL A 69 -17.32 -51.81 22.03
N ARG A 70 -16.70 -51.01 21.15
CA ARG A 70 -16.37 -51.43 19.78
C ARG A 70 -15.40 -52.62 19.76
N ALA A 71 -14.34 -52.55 20.56
CA ALA A 71 -13.36 -53.62 20.64
C ALA A 71 -13.98 -54.93 21.17
N ALA A 72 -14.92 -54.84 22.11
CA ALA A 72 -15.67 -55.99 22.60
C ALA A 72 -16.65 -56.56 21.57
N GLY A 73 -17.25 -55.71 20.73
CA GLY A 73 -18.16 -56.10 19.65
C GLY A 73 -17.50 -56.41 18.30
N ASP A 74 -16.17 -56.49 18.25
CA ASP A 74 -15.38 -56.72 17.02
C ASP A 74 -15.66 -55.70 15.89
N TYR A 75 -16.05 -54.48 16.26
CA TYR A 75 -16.30 -53.38 15.34
C TYR A 75 -14.98 -52.71 14.91
N PRO A 76 -14.91 -52.16 13.68
CA PRO A 76 -13.74 -51.40 13.24
C PRO A 76 -13.41 -50.27 14.22
N PRO A 77 -12.12 -50.03 14.51
CA PRO A 77 -11.72 -48.91 15.35
C PRO A 77 -12.24 -47.60 14.73
N PRO A 78 -12.63 -46.61 15.55
CA PRO A 78 -13.13 -45.35 15.03
C PRO A 78 -12.10 -44.77 14.06
N PRO A 79 -12.54 -44.13 12.94
CA PRO A 79 -11.61 -43.47 12.04
C PRO A 79 -10.74 -42.54 12.89
N SER A 80 -9.43 -42.75 12.85
CA SER A 80 -8.50 -41.99 13.68
C SER A 80 -8.71 -40.52 13.38
N VAL A 81 -9.38 -39.81 14.29
CA VAL A 81 -9.34 -38.36 14.31
C VAL A 81 -7.93 -38.06 14.76
N ASN A 82 -7.01 -38.06 13.80
CA ASN A 82 -5.62 -37.67 13.98
C ASN A 82 -5.66 -36.42 14.85
N THR A 83 -5.26 -36.60 16.10
CA THR A 83 -5.25 -35.56 17.12
C THR A 83 -4.01 -34.74 16.81
N GLY A 84 -4.11 -34.00 15.70
CA GLY A 84 -3.07 -33.14 15.17
C GLY A 84 -2.95 -31.94 16.07
N GLU A 85 -2.51 -32.11 17.32
CA GLU A 85 -2.26 -30.96 18.18
C GLU A 85 -1.07 -30.14 17.67
N GLY A 86 -0.12 -30.80 17.00
CA GLY A 86 0.94 -30.16 16.20
C GLY A 86 0.44 -29.61 14.86
N ASP A 87 -0.36 -30.37 14.12
CA ASP A 87 -0.82 -30.00 12.78
C ASP A 87 -1.90 -28.90 12.80
N ARG A 88 -2.73 -28.87 13.85
CA ARG A 88 -3.75 -27.85 14.12
C ARG A 88 -3.12 -26.55 14.64
N LYS A 89 -1.95 -26.60 15.30
CA LYS A 89 -1.15 -25.41 15.63
C LYS A 89 -0.48 -24.84 14.37
N SER A 90 0.10 -25.68 13.51
CA SER A 90 0.68 -25.26 12.22
C SER A 90 -0.39 -24.66 11.29
N GLY A 91 -1.56 -25.31 11.19
CA GLY A 91 -2.70 -24.85 10.41
C GLY A 91 -3.33 -23.57 10.95
N ARG A 92 -3.35 -23.36 12.29
CA ARG A 92 -3.80 -22.09 12.89
C ARG A 92 -2.83 -20.94 12.64
N ALA A 93 -1.52 -21.20 12.72
CA ALA A 93 -0.51 -20.19 12.41
C ALA A 93 -0.55 -19.81 10.93
N GLY A 94 -0.61 -20.80 10.02
CA GLY A 94 -0.76 -20.56 8.58
C GLY A 94 -2.09 -19.89 8.21
N ALA A 95 -3.19 -20.21 8.89
CA ALA A 95 -4.47 -19.53 8.71
C ALA A 95 -4.46 -18.07 9.20
N ARG A 96 -3.71 -17.76 10.27
CA ARG A 96 -3.50 -16.38 10.71
C ARG A 96 -2.62 -15.61 9.73
N MET A 97 -1.55 -16.23 9.21
CA MET A 97 -0.69 -15.62 8.20
C MET A 97 -1.45 -15.35 6.90
N SER A 98 -2.34 -16.26 6.46
CA SER A 98 -3.17 -16.01 5.28
C SER A 98 -4.21 -14.92 5.52
N LEU A 99 -4.84 -14.88 6.70
CA LEU A 99 -5.76 -13.81 7.09
C LEU A 99 -5.07 -12.45 7.07
N TRP A 100 -3.95 -12.30 7.78
CA TRP A 100 -3.19 -11.05 7.81
C TRP A 100 -2.57 -10.72 6.45
N GLY A 101 -2.16 -11.73 5.69
CA GLY A 101 -1.70 -11.58 4.31
C GLY A 101 -2.78 -11.02 3.38
N LEU A 102 -4.04 -11.45 3.53
CA LEU A 102 -5.15 -10.85 2.76
C LEU A 102 -5.48 -9.44 3.26
N VAL A 103 -5.49 -9.19 4.56
CA VAL A 103 -5.78 -7.85 5.10
C VAL A 103 -4.72 -6.86 4.63
N LEU A 104 -3.44 -7.18 4.81
CA LEU A 104 -2.32 -6.36 4.38
C LEU A 104 -2.26 -6.27 2.85
N GLY A 105 -2.54 -7.35 2.13
CA GLY A 105 -2.59 -7.37 0.68
C GLY A 105 -3.72 -6.49 0.11
N ALA A 106 -4.91 -6.53 0.70
CA ALA A 106 -6.03 -5.67 0.30
C ALA A 106 -5.78 -4.20 0.64
N PHE A 107 -5.22 -3.92 1.82
CA PHE A 107 -4.85 -2.57 2.21
C PHE A 107 -3.74 -2.00 1.31
N GLY A 108 -2.68 -2.79 1.07
CA GLY A 108 -1.61 -2.43 0.15
C GLY A 108 -2.14 -2.19 -1.26
N ALA A 109 -3.07 -3.03 -1.74
CA ALA A 109 -3.68 -2.86 -3.05
C ALA A 109 -4.51 -1.56 -3.13
N MET A 110 -5.27 -1.23 -2.08
CA MET A 110 -6.01 0.03 -2.02
C MET A 110 -5.08 1.26 -2.04
N VAL A 111 -4.03 1.27 -1.19
CA VAL A 111 -3.05 2.35 -1.16
C VAL A 111 -2.36 2.50 -2.51
N MET A 112 -1.98 1.38 -3.13
CA MET A 112 -1.34 1.37 -4.44
C MET A 112 -2.28 1.89 -5.54
N GLY A 113 -3.56 1.54 -5.48
CA GLY A 113 -4.59 2.11 -6.37
C GLY A 113 -4.67 3.63 -6.23
N ILE A 114 -4.68 4.16 -5.00
CA ILE A 114 -4.70 5.62 -4.76
C ILE A 114 -3.43 6.26 -5.32
N VAL A 115 -2.26 5.69 -5.03
CA VAL A 115 -0.97 6.21 -5.51
C VAL A 115 -0.96 6.25 -7.04
N ILE A 116 -1.27 5.13 -7.72
CA ILE A 116 -1.31 5.10 -9.20
C ILE A 116 -2.37 6.06 -9.77
N GLY A 117 -3.50 6.22 -9.08
CA GLY A 117 -4.54 7.15 -9.50
C GLY A 117 -4.23 8.63 -9.24
N SER A 118 -3.20 8.94 -8.42
CA SER A 118 -2.89 10.30 -7.97
C SER A 118 -1.49 10.78 -8.37
N SER A 119 -0.51 9.89 -8.57
CA SER A 119 0.87 10.25 -8.82
C SER A 119 1.31 9.93 -10.26
N ARG A 120 2.07 10.86 -10.85
CA ARG A 120 2.70 10.73 -12.17
C ARG A 120 4.13 10.20 -12.11
N ASN A 121 4.43 9.25 -11.20
CA ASN A 121 5.77 8.65 -11.08
C ASN A 121 5.77 7.14 -11.40
N ASP A 122 6.64 6.72 -12.32
CA ASP A 122 6.79 5.33 -12.79
C ASP A 122 7.25 4.36 -11.67
N GLU A 123 7.77 4.90 -10.56
CA GLU A 123 8.28 4.13 -9.41
C GLU A 123 7.20 3.33 -8.66
N ALA A 124 5.93 3.65 -8.91
CA ALA A 124 4.77 3.00 -8.31
C ALA A 124 4.54 1.55 -8.80
N LEU A 125 5.08 1.14 -9.95
CA LEU A 125 4.79 -0.18 -10.53
C LEU A 125 5.46 -1.34 -9.78
N VAL A 126 6.66 -1.13 -9.23
CA VAL A 126 7.41 -2.15 -8.48
C VAL A 126 6.70 -2.55 -7.18
N PRO A 127 6.27 -1.63 -6.29
CA PRO A 127 5.54 -2.00 -5.08
C PRO A 127 4.18 -2.66 -5.39
N LEU A 128 3.51 -2.30 -6.49
CA LEU A 128 2.28 -2.99 -6.94
C LEU A 128 2.52 -4.48 -7.18
N LEU A 129 3.61 -4.85 -7.86
CA LEU A 129 3.94 -6.24 -8.12
C LEU A 129 4.20 -7.02 -6.82
N VAL A 130 4.86 -6.41 -5.84
CA VAL A 130 5.09 -7.03 -4.53
C VAL A 130 3.76 -7.30 -3.82
N VAL A 131 2.85 -6.32 -3.79
CA VAL A 131 1.51 -6.48 -3.20
C VAL A 131 0.70 -7.56 -3.93
N ALA A 132 0.77 -7.59 -5.27
CA ALA A 132 0.09 -8.60 -6.08
C ALA A 132 0.61 -10.02 -5.79
N VAL A 133 1.93 -10.19 -5.65
CA VAL A 133 2.55 -11.48 -5.30
C VAL A 133 2.12 -11.93 -3.89
N LEU A 134 2.06 -11.03 -2.92
CA LEU A 134 1.61 -11.34 -1.57
C LEU A 134 0.13 -11.76 -1.55
N ALA A 135 -0.74 -11.04 -2.28
CA ALA A 135 -2.14 -11.39 -2.43
C ALA A 135 -2.33 -12.74 -3.15
N ALA A 136 -1.52 -13.01 -4.20
CA ALA A 136 -1.53 -14.28 -4.91
C ALA A 136 -1.07 -15.45 -4.04
N ALA A 137 -0.03 -15.26 -3.22
CA ALA A 137 0.44 -16.26 -2.27
C ALA A 137 -0.62 -16.59 -1.21
N ALA A 138 -1.32 -15.57 -0.68
CA ALA A 138 -2.43 -15.76 0.26
C ALA A 138 -3.61 -16.51 -0.39
N ALA A 139 -3.97 -16.17 -1.63
CA ALA A 139 -5.01 -16.86 -2.38
C ALA A 139 -4.64 -18.33 -2.66
N ALA A 140 -3.40 -18.59 -3.10
CA ALA A 140 -2.89 -19.93 -3.37
C ALA A 140 -2.91 -20.82 -2.11
N TYR A 141 -2.52 -20.27 -0.96
CA TYR A 141 -2.55 -20.98 0.31
C TYR A 141 -3.97 -21.43 0.69
N VAL A 142 -4.98 -20.57 0.50
CA VAL A 142 -6.39 -20.92 0.78
C VAL A 142 -6.97 -21.86 -0.27
N TRP A 143 -6.48 -21.80 -1.51
CA TRP A 143 -6.91 -22.72 -2.57
C TRP A 143 -6.46 -24.15 -2.30
N ILE A 144 -5.26 -24.32 -1.73
CA ILE A 144 -4.68 -25.61 -1.33
C ILE A 144 -5.30 -26.13 -0.03
N ASN A 145 -5.42 -25.28 1.00
CA ASN A 145 -5.81 -25.70 2.36
C ASN A 145 -7.31 -25.58 2.66
N GLY A 146 -8.08 -24.97 1.76
CA GLY A 146 -9.52 -24.75 1.89
C GLY A 146 -9.90 -23.58 2.82
N PRO A 147 -11.07 -22.95 2.60
CA PRO A 147 -11.48 -21.74 3.34
C PRO A 147 -11.97 -22.03 4.77
N GLY A 148 -12.14 -23.30 5.14
CA GLY A 148 -12.67 -23.72 6.45
C GLY A 148 -11.70 -23.44 7.60
N VAL A 149 -10.39 -23.52 7.35
CA VAL A 149 -9.36 -23.34 8.39
C VAL A 149 -9.36 -21.91 8.93
N VAL A 150 -9.48 -20.91 8.06
CA VAL A 150 -9.50 -19.49 8.45
C VAL A 150 -10.77 -19.10 9.20
N ARG A 151 -11.93 -19.67 8.83
CA ARG A 151 -13.21 -19.39 9.52
C ARG A 151 -13.27 -19.93 10.94
N SER A 152 -12.48 -20.96 11.24
CA SER A 152 -12.43 -21.54 12.58
C SER A 152 -11.72 -20.64 13.61
N LEU A 153 -11.06 -19.58 13.15
CA LEU A 153 -10.35 -18.63 14.01
C LEU A 153 -11.32 -17.81 14.87
N PRO A 154 -11.05 -17.66 16.19
CA PRO A 154 -11.91 -16.92 17.11
C PRO A 154 -12.04 -15.44 16.74
N GLU A 155 -11.02 -14.84 16.13
CA GLU A 155 -11.01 -13.44 15.70
C GLU A 155 -12.06 -13.18 14.61
N VAL A 156 -12.20 -14.10 13.65
CA VAL A 156 -13.21 -14.01 12.57
C VAL A 156 -14.61 -14.21 13.12
N ARG A 157 -14.78 -15.17 14.05
CA ARG A 157 -16.09 -15.44 14.68
C ARG A 157 -16.56 -14.27 15.54
N TRP A 158 -15.65 -13.62 16.26
CA TRP A 158 -15.96 -12.43 17.06
C TRP A 158 -16.40 -11.27 16.18
N PHE A 159 -15.71 -11.02 15.06
CA PHE A 159 -16.08 -9.96 14.12
C PHE A 159 -17.47 -10.17 13.48
N VAL A 160 -17.77 -11.40 13.07
CA VAL A 160 -19.08 -11.76 12.49
C VAL A 160 -20.20 -11.69 13.53
N ALA A 161 -19.93 -12.09 14.77
CA ALA A 161 -20.89 -11.97 15.86
C ALA A 161 -21.12 -10.51 16.31
N GLY A 162 -20.09 -9.67 16.26
CA GLY A 162 -20.13 -8.26 16.63
C GLY A 162 -20.74 -7.35 15.56
N SER A 163 -20.69 -7.76 14.29
CA SER A 163 -21.40 -7.08 13.20
C SER A 163 -22.91 -7.32 13.34
N GLY A 164 -23.60 -6.43 14.05
CA GLY A 164 -25.03 -6.56 14.35
C GLY A 164 -25.85 -6.96 13.11
N GLY A 165 -26.72 -7.96 13.27
CA GLY A 165 -27.45 -8.61 12.16
C GLY A 165 -28.26 -7.68 11.24
N VAL A 166 -28.55 -6.47 11.69
CA VAL A 166 -29.26 -5.44 10.91
C VAL A 166 -28.38 -4.81 9.82
N TRP A 167 -27.10 -4.56 10.10
CA TRP A 167 -26.16 -4.01 9.12
C TRP A 167 -25.77 -5.07 8.08
N SER A 168 -25.61 -6.32 8.52
CA SER A 168 -25.23 -7.43 7.62
C SER A 168 -26.32 -7.80 6.62
N GLN A 169 -27.60 -7.70 6.98
CA GLN A 169 -28.70 -7.91 6.03
C GLN A 169 -28.79 -6.78 5.00
N ARG A 170 -28.80 -5.51 5.43
CA ARG A 170 -28.89 -4.36 4.50
C ARG A 170 -27.71 -4.29 3.55
N LEU A 171 -26.50 -4.50 4.06
CA LEU A 171 -25.29 -4.58 3.23
C LEU A 171 -25.35 -5.78 2.29
N ASN A 172 -25.79 -6.96 2.72
CA ASN A 172 -25.91 -8.10 1.81
C ASN A 172 -26.88 -7.82 0.67
N THR A 173 -28.03 -7.22 0.93
CA THR A 173 -29.01 -6.92 -0.12
C THR A 173 -28.48 -5.87 -1.10
N ALA A 174 -27.86 -4.80 -0.59
CA ALA A 174 -27.23 -3.77 -1.43
C ALA A 174 -26.04 -4.31 -2.24
N LEU A 175 -25.17 -5.12 -1.61
CA LEU A 175 -24.04 -5.80 -2.26
C LEU A 175 -24.50 -6.85 -3.26
N GLN A 176 -25.62 -7.54 -3.04
CA GLN A 176 -26.19 -8.48 -4.01
C GLN A 176 -26.77 -7.75 -5.24
N ALA A 177 -27.35 -6.58 -5.05
CA ALA A 177 -27.84 -5.73 -6.14
C ALA A 177 -26.70 -5.08 -6.95
N LEU A 178 -25.63 -4.64 -6.28
CA LEU A 178 -24.43 -4.12 -6.95
C LEU A 178 -23.57 -5.22 -7.58
N ASN A 179 -23.62 -6.45 -7.07
CA ASN A 179 -22.66 -7.51 -7.40
C ASN A 179 -22.49 -7.81 -8.90
N PRO A 180 -23.54 -7.93 -9.74
CA PRO A 180 -23.33 -8.23 -11.15
C PRO A 180 -22.78 -7.02 -11.93
N VAL A 181 -23.16 -5.80 -11.54
CA VAL A 181 -22.77 -4.54 -12.22
C VAL A 181 -21.39 -4.06 -11.77
N TRP A 182 -20.99 -4.36 -10.53
CA TRP A 182 -19.72 -3.96 -9.94
C TRP A 182 -18.51 -4.44 -10.74
N TRP A 183 -18.55 -5.66 -11.28
CA TRP A 183 -17.45 -6.21 -12.07
C TRP A 183 -17.29 -5.49 -13.42
N TRP A 184 -18.40 -5.09 -14.04
CA TRP A 184 -18.38 -4.29 -15.26
C TRP A 184 -17.87 -2.87 -14.99
N LEU A 185 -18.31 -2.25 -13.89
CA LEU A 185 -17.81 -0.96 -13.42
C LEU A 185 -16.30 -1.02 -13.11
N SER A 186 -15.86 -2.08 -12.44
CA SER A 186 -14.46 -2.30 -12.12
C SER A 186 -13.60 -2.44 -13.37
N ALA A 187 -14.04 -3.25 -14.33
CA ALA A 187 -13.34 -3.41 -15.60
C ALA A 187 -13.28 -2.10 -16.39
N ALA A 188 -14.41 -1.38 -16.49
CA ALA A 188 -14.47 -0.08 -17.15
C ALA A 188 -13.52 0.95 -16.49
N LEU A 189 -13.48 0.99 -15.15
CA LEU A 189 -12.58 1.88 -14.40
C LEU A 189 -11.10 1.53 -14.64
N LEU A 190 -10.75 0.24 -14.61
CA LEU A 190 -9.38 -0.21 -14.89
C LEU A 190 -8.96 0.09 -16.33
N THR A 191 -9.87 -0.08 -17.30
CA THR A 191 -9.62 0.27 -18.70
C THR A 191 -9.45 1.78 -18.87
N LEU A 192 -10.29 2.59 -18.22
CA LEU A 192 -10.16 4.05 -18.23
C LEU A 192 -8.83 4.49 -17.61
N LEU A 193 -8.45 3.94 -16.47
CA LEU A 193 -7.15 4.18 -15.83
C LEU A 193 -5.99 3.82 -16.76
N ALA A 194 -6.05 2.66 -17.43
CA ALA A 194 -5.03 2.24 -18.38
C ALA A 194 -4.92 3.20 -19.58
N ILE A 195 -6.05 3.71 -20.09
CA ILE A 195 -6.06 4.69 -21.18
C ILE A 195 -5.44 6.02 -20.75
N VAL A 196 -5.80 6.53 -19.56
CA VAL A 196 -5.24 7.77 -19.01
C VAL A 196 -3.73 7.66 -18.83
N LEU A 197 -3.26 6.54 -18.27
CA LEU A 197 -1.82 6.29 -18.08
C LEU A 197 -1.04 6.23 -19.40
N VAL A 198 -1.64 5.72 -20.48
CA VAL A 198 -0.99 5.63 -21.80
C VAL A 198 -1.02 6.98 -22.52
N ALA A 199 -2.08 7.77 -22.35
CA ALA A 199 -2.21 9.08 -22.99
C ALA A 199 -1.24 10.13 -22.41
N GLU A 200 -0.91 10.02 -21.12
CA GLU A 200 -0.01 10.98 -20.45
C GLU A 200 1.48 10.61 -20.50
N TRP A 201 1.85 9.35 -20.82
CA TRP A 201 3.23 8.86 -20.68
C TRP A 201 3.77 8.12 -21.91
N TYR A 202 4.93 8.54 -22.43
CA TYR A 202 5.67 7.84 -23.49
C TYR A 202 6.20 6.43 -23.06
N ASN A 203 6.29 6.15 -21.76
CA ASN A 203 6.78 4.88 -21.20
C ASN A 203 5.68 3.98 -20.59
N GLY A 204 4.41 4.41 -20.59
CA GLY A 204 3.28 3.71 -19.97
C GLY A 204 2.86 2.40 -20.65
N VAL A 205 3.54 2.01 -21.74
CA VAL A 205 3.21 0.83 -22.56
C VAL A 205 3.29 -0.48 -21.76
N LEU A 206 4.12 -0.55 -20.72
CA LEU A 206 4.26 -1.76 -19.88
C LEU A 206 3.13 -1.91 -18.84
N GLY A 207 2.49 -0.83 -18.41
CA GLY A 207 1.39 -0.87 -17.44
C GLY A 207 0.05 -1.35 -18.03
N LEU A 208 -0.15 -1.08 -19.33
CA LEU A 208 -1.33 -1.42 -20.09
C LEU A 208 -1.66 -2.93 -20.07
N PRO A 209 -0.75 -3.86 -20.44
CA PRO A 209 -1.04 -5.29 -20.40
C PRO A 209 -1.31 -5.81 -18.98
N VAL A 210 -0.65 -5.24 -17.96
CA VAL A 210 -0.84 -5.63 -16.56
C VAL A 210 -2.25 -5.25 -16.09
N LEU A 211 -2.67 -4.01 -16.33
CA LEU A 211 -4.01 -3.54 -15.94
C LEU A 211 -5.12 -4.26 -16.72
N LEU A 212 -4.90 -4.56 -18.00
CA LEU A 212 -5.84 -5.38 -18.78
C LEU A 212 -5.90 -6.82 -18.27
N ALA A 213 -4.78 -7.42 -17.88
CA ALA A 213 -4.76 -8.75 -17.27
C ALA A 213 -5.51 -8.76 -15.93
N VAL A 214 -5.35 -7.72 -15.10
CA VAL A 214 -6.11 -7.55 -13.85
C VAL A 214 -7.60 -7.35 -14.13
N ALA A 215 -7.97 -6.57 -15.16
CA ALA A 215 -9.36 -6.39 -15.55
C ALA A 215 -10.00 -7.70 -16.06
N ALA A 216 -9.27 -8.49 -16.86
CA ALA A 216 -9.71 -9.81 -17.31
C ALA A 216 -9.88 -10.79 -16.13
N LEU A 217 -8.94 -10.77 -15.17
CA LEU A 217 -9.05 -11.54 -13.93
C LEU A 217 -10.27 -11.12 -13.10
N ALA A 218 -10.56 -9.82 -13.01
CA ALA A 218 -11.73 -9.30 -12.31
C ALA A 218 -13.04 -9.79 -12.95
N LEU A 219 -13.15 -9.71 -14.29
CA LEU A 219 -14.32 -10.19 -15.04
C LEU A 219 -14.50 -11.71 -14.95
N TRP A 220 -13.41 -12.48 -14.86
CA TRP A 220 -13.47 -13.94 -14.75
C TRP A 220 -13.75 -14.43 -13.32
N ALA A 221 -13.10 -13.83 -12.32
CA ALA A 221 -13.26 -14.21 -10.92
C ALA A 221 -14.59 -13.73 -10.32
N GLY A 222 -15.13 -12.61 -10.80
CA GLY A 222 -16.32 -11.97 -10.26
C GLY A 222 -17.59 -12.84 -10.25
N PRO A 223 -18.06 -13.31 -11.42
CA PRO A 223 -19.26 -14.15 -11.51
C PRO A 223 -19.10 -15.48 -10.76
N LYS A 224 -17.88 -16.00 -10.73
CA LYS A 224 -17.55 -17.33 -10.19
C LYS A 224 -17.29 -17.31 -8.67
N SER A 225 -17.09 -16.13 -8.08
CA SER A 225 -17.07 -15.93 -6.62
C SER A 225 -18.40 -16.21 -5.92
N ARG A 226 -19.51 -16.24 -6.67
CA ARG A 226 -20.85 -16.57 -6.14
C ARG A 226 -21.00 -18.06 -5.84
N THR A 227 -20.37 -18.91 -6.66
CA THR A 227 -20.43 -20.37 -6.53
C THR A 227 -19.28 -20.92 -5.72
N ASP A 228 -18.08 -20.31 -5.81
CA ASP A 228 -16.92 -20.75 -5.05
C ASP A 228 -16.41 -19.66 -4.10
N ARG A 229 -16.57 -19.92 -2.80
CA ARG A 229 -16.12 -19.03 -1.70
C ARG A 229 -14.60 -18.84 -1.70
N ARG A 230 -13.84 -19.73 -2.35
CA ARG A 230 -12.38 -19.63 -2.49
C ARG A 230 -11.99 -18.41 -3.33
N MET A 231 -12.79 -18.05 -4.33
CA MET A 231 -12.51 -16.90 -5.21
C MET A 231 -12.68 -15.55 -4.51
N LEU A 232 -13.31 -15.48 -3.34
CA LEU A 232 -13.36 -14.26 -2.54
C LEU A 232 -11.97 -13.75 -2.12
N TRP A 233 -11.01 -14.67 -1.95
CA TRP A 233 -9.65 -14.31 -1.55
C TRP A 233 -8.86 -13.61 -2.65
N ALA A 234 -9.21 -13.82 -3.92
CA ALA A 234 -8.67 -13.07 -5.05
C ALA A 234 -9.52 -11.82 -5.36
N ALA A 235 -10.84 -11.90 -5.19
CA ALA A 235 -11.77 -10.82 -5.46
C ALA A 235 -11.60 -9.60 -4.54
N VAL A 236 -11.27 -9.83 -3.26
CA VAL A 236 -11.16 -8.76 -2.25
C VAL A 236 -9.98 -7.80 -2.54
N PRO A 237 -8.73 -8.27 -2.74
CA PRO A 237 -7.62 -7.38 -3.10
C PRO A 237 -7.86 -6.62 -4.40
N VAL A 238 -8.44 -7.27 -5.42
CA VAL A 238 -8.78 -6.63 -6.70
C VAL A 238 -9.81 -5.52 -6.52
N SER A 239 -10.87 -5.76 -5.74
CA SER A 239 -11.88 -4.74 -5.47
C SER A 239 -11.31 -3.58 -4.65
N ALA A 240 -10.41 -3.86 -3.70
CA ALA A 240 -9.73 -2.84 -2.91
C ALA A 240 -8.84 -1.95 -3.79
N PHE A 241 -8.11 -2.54 -4.75
CA PHE A 241 -7.34 -1.80 -5.74
C PHE A 241 -8.23 -0.89 -6.59
N VAL A 242 -9.34 -1.41 -7.12
CA VAL A 242 -10.28 -0.65 -7.96
C VAL A 242 -10.87 0.54 -7.20
N VAL A 243 -11.28 0.34 -5.94
CA VAL A 243 -11.77 1.43 -5.08
C VAL A 243 -10.67 2.47 -4.85
N GLY A 244 -9.44 2.03 -4.55
CA GLY A 244 -8.30 2.92 -4.38
C GLY A 244 -8.01 3.74 -5.65
N ALA A 245 -7.97 3.08 -6.81
CA ALA A 245 -7.76 3.72 -8.10
C ALA A 245 -8.86 4.73 -8.43
N GLY A 246 -10.12 4.39 -8.16
CA GLY A 246 -11.25 5.30 -8.35
C GLY A 246 -11.18 6.52 -7.45
N LEU A 247 -10.77 6.36 -6.18
CA LEU A 247 -10.56 7.48 -5.26
C LEU A 247 -9.39 8.36 -5.67
N GLY A 248 -8.27 7.77 -6.10
CA GLY A 248 -7.13 8.53 -6.63
C GLY A 248 -7.53 9.36 -7.85
N LEU A 249 -8.21 8.73 -8.81
CA LEU A 249 -8.66 9.39 -10.05
C LEU A 249 -9.73 10.46 -9.76
N ALA A 250 -10.66 10.22 -8.83
CA ALA A 250 -11.63 11.22 -8.40
C ALA A 250 -10.95 12.41 -7.70
N GLY A 251 -9.96 12.16 -6.83
CA GLY A 251 -9.14 13.20 -6.22
C GLY A 251 -8.45 14.05 -7.28
N HIS A 252 -7.85 13.42 -8.29
CA HIS A 252 -7.24 14.10 -9.42
C HIS A 252 -8.24 14.94 -10.24
N LEU A 253 -9.44 14.41 -10.51
CA LEU A 253 -10.50 15.17 -11.19
C LEU A 253 -11.00 16.36 -10.38
N ILE A 254 -11.08 16.21 -9.05
CA ILE A 254 -11.44 17.31 -8.15
C ILE A 254 -10.33 18.36 -8.12
N GLU A 255 -9.06 17.95 -8.06
CA GLU A 255 -7.92 18.87 -8.06
C GLU A 255 -7.77 19.59 -9.40
N SER A 256 -7.94 18.90 -10.52
CA SER A 256 -7.95 19.52 -11.86
C SER A 256 -9.17 20.42 -12.10
N ALA A 257 -10.31 20.11 -11.49
CA ALA A 257 -11.50 20.99 -11.51
C ALA A 257 -11.34 22.22 -10.60
N HIS A 258 -10.68 22.09 -9.44
CA HIS A 258 -10.32 23.23 -8.58
C HIS A 258 -9.15 24.04 -9.17
N GLY A 259 -8.29 23.42 -9.97
CA GLY A 259 -7.19 24.04 -10.71
C GLY A 259 -7.60 24.78 -11.98
N HIS A 260 -8.88 24.81 -12.35
CA HIS A 260 -9.40 25.69 -13.41
C HIS A 260 -9.53 27.17 -12.98
N SER A 261 -9.01 27.51 -11.80
CA SER A 261 -8.85 28.88 -11.31
C SER A 261 -7.40 29.15 -10.88
N GLY A 262 -6.48 29.20 -11.86
CA GLY A 262 -5.04 29.50 -11.70
C GLY A 262 -4.27 28.31 -11.10
N ASP A 263 -3.17 27.79 -11.62
CA ASP A 263 -2.13 28.32 -12.50
C ASP A 263 -1.71 27.22 -13.46
N PHE A 264 -1.34 27.61 -14.67
CA PHE A 264 -0.60 26.76 -15.58
C PHE A 264 0.78 26.54 -14.95
N HIS A 265 1.03 25.39 -14.31
CA HIS A 265 2.38 24.99 -13.94
C HIS A 265 3.17 24.66 -15.20
N ALA A 266 3.59 25.70 -15.92
CA ALA A 266 4.88 25.68 -16.56
C ALA A 266 5.90 25.34 -15.46
N TYR A 267 6.92 24.55 -15.81
CA TYR A 267 8.15 24.56 -15.01
C TYR A 267 8.64 26.01 -15.00
N GLU A 268 8.22 26.78 -14.00
CA GLU A 268 8.86 28.04 -13.69
C GLU A 268 10.21 27.61 -13.15
N ALA A 269 11.20 27.58 -14.03
CA ALA A 269 12.59 27.46 -13.65
C ALA A 269 12.80 28.55 -12.60
N THR A 270 12.81 28.14 -11.33
CA THR A 270 13.05 29.06 -10.25
C THR A 270 14.49 29.48 -10.47
N ASN A 271 14.66 30.71 -10.95
CA ASN A 271 15.95 31.30 -11.24
C ASN A 271 16.62 31.56 -9.90
N THR A 272 17.12 30.50 -9.28
CA THR A 272 17.71 30.51 -7.95
C THR A 272 19.04 29.79 -7.97
N THR A 273 20.01 30.29 -7.21
CA THR A 273 21.30 29.61 -6.99
C THR A 273 21.11 28.30 -6.23
N ILE A 274 22.18 27.51 -6.12
CA ILE A 274 22.23 26.29 -5.29
C ILE A 274 21.86 26.58 -3.82
N ASP A 275 22.10 27.81 -3.37
CA ASP A 275 21.77 28.26 -2.01
C ASP A 275 20.32 28.76 -1.86
N GLY A 276 19.51 28.67 -2.93
CA GLY A 276 18.10 29.07 -2.95
C GLY A 276 17.85 30.57 -3.16
N GLU A 277 18.87 31.30 -3.60
CA GLU A 277 18.81 32.77 -3.72
C GLU A 277 18.42 33.23 -5.13
N PRO A 278 17.58 34.26 -5.30
CA PRO A 278 17.10 34.69 -6.61
C PRO A 278 18.23 35.22 -7.49
N LEU A 279 18.28 34.71 -8.73
CA LEU A 279 19.23 35.02 -9.79
C LEU A 279 18.61 36.01 -10.78
N LEU A 280 19.39 37.00 -11.21
CA LEU A 280 19.00 37.89 -12.30
C LEU A 280 19.55 37.34 -13.61
N LEU A 281 18.65 37.02 -14.55
CA LEU A 281 19.01 36.46 -15.85
C LEU A 281 18.56 37.37 -16.98
N TYR A 282 19.38 37.47 -18.01
CA TYR A 282 19.02 38.04 -19.30
C TYR A 282 19.14 36.94 -20.36
N GLY A 283 17.99 36.39 -20.77
CA GLY A 283 17.96 35.22 -21.63
C GLY A 283 18.42 33.96 -20.90
N GLN A 284 19.63 33.46 -21.21
CA GLN A 284 20.24 32.28 -20.57
C GLN A 284 21.50 32.64 -19.77
N GLU A 285 21.87 33.92 -19.71
CA GLU A 285 23.09 34.41 -19.06
C GLU A 285 22.75 35.10 -17.75
N GLU A 286 23.55 34.84 -16.71
CA GLU A 286 23.45 35.54 -15.43
C GLU A 286 23.97 36.97 -15.57
N VAL A 287 23.16 37.92 -15.10
CA VAL A 287 23.51 39.34 -15.12
C VAL A 287 24.34 39.65 -13.88
N GLU A 288 25.65 39.71 -14.06
CA GLU A 288 26.61 40.03 -12.99
C GLU A 288 26.80 41.54 -12.79
N ASN A 289 26.69 42.31 -13.88
CA ASN A 289 26.90 43.76 -13.89
C ASN A 289 25.94 44.45 -14.87
N LEU A 290 25.60 45.70 -14.57
CA LEU A 290 24.72 46.56 -15.36
C LEU A 290 25.41 47.90 -15.58
N TYR A 291 25.60 48.27 -16.85
CA TYR A 291 26.13 49.58 -17.23
C TYR A 291 24.99 50.42 -17.77
N LEU A 292 24.70 51.53 -17.09
CA LEU A 292 23.68 52.48 -17.51
C LEU A 292 24.37 53.66 -18.19
N PHE A 293 23.78 54.15 -19.28
CA PHE A 293 24.28 55.30 -20.02
C PHE A 293 23.19 56.35 -20.12
N ASP A 294 23.58 57.62 -20.11
CA ASP A 294 22.66 58.72 -20.39
C ASP A 294 22.33 58.81 -21.90
N SER A 295 21.48 59.77 -22.27
CA SER A 295 21.11 60.04 -23.67
C SER A 295 22.28 60.49 -24.55
N GLU A 296 23.38 60.96 -23.94
CA GLU A 296 24.58 61.41 -24.65
C GLU A 296 25.62 60.27 -24.81
N GLY A 297 25.36 59.10 -24.22
CA GLY A 297 26.26 57.95 -24.22
C GLY A 297 27.33 57.99 -23.14
N THR A 298 27.19 58.85 -22.12
CA THR A 298 28.06 58.89 -20.95
C THR A 298 27.61 57.84 -19.93
N PRO A 299 28.52 57.00 -19.40
CA PRO A 299 28.16 56.03 -18.38
C PRO A 299 27.76 56.72 -17.08
N LEU A 300 26.62 56.31 -16.51
CA LEU A 300 26.17 56.73 -15.19
C LEU A 300 26.88 55.89 -14.13
N THR A 301 27.55 56.56 -13.19
CA THR A 301 28.17 55.93 -12.02
C THR A 301 27.30 56.13 -10.78
N ASP A 302 27.48 55.26 -9.78
CA ASP A 302 26.83 55.37 -8.47
C ASP A 302 25.29 55.34 -8.48
N VAL A 303 24.73 54.40 -9.23
CA VAL A 303 23.27 54.22 -9.34
C VAL A 303 22.79 53.03 -8.52
N TYR A 304 21.62 53.17 -7.91
CA TYR A 304 20.93 52.10 -7.18
C TYR A 304 19.70 51.66 -7.96
N ILE A 305 19.62 50.37 -8.26
CA ILE A 305 18.53 49.82 -9.07
C ILE A 305 17.45 49.22 -8.17
N TYR A 306 16.20 49.56 -8.47
CA TYR A 306 15.00 49.07 -7.81
C TYR A 306 14.02 48.55 -8.85
N THR A 307 13.23 47.55 -8.47
CA THR A 307 12.09 47.05 -9.25
C THR A 307 10.91 48.02 -9.16
N ASP A 308 9.91 47.81 -10.01
CA ASP A 308 8.70 48.64 -10.11
C ASP A 308 7.89 48.73 -8.81
N ASP A 309 7.98 47.71 -7.97
CA ASP A 309 7.39 47.65 -6.63
C ASP A 309 8.28 48.26 -5.52
N GLY A 310 9.42 48.86 -5.88
CA GLY A 310 10.33 49.53 -4.96
C GLY A 310 11.25 48.58 -4.17
N ARG A 311 11.37 47.30 -4.53
CA ARG A 311 12.37 46.40 -3.93
C ARG A 311 13.75 46.61 -4.57
N PRO A 312 14.85 46.55 -3.80
CA PRO A 312 16.19 46.65 -4.36
C PRO A 312 16.49 45.42 -5.21
N LEU A 313 17.04 45.64 -6.41
CA LEU A 313 17.43 44.56 -7.31
C LEU A 313 18.83 44.05 -6.91
N LEU A 314 18.86 43.01 -6.08
CA LEU A 314 20.09 42.45 -5.50
C LEU A 314 20.75 41.44 -6.45
N ALA A 315 21.84 41.82 -7.08
CA ALA A 315 22.65 40.91 -7.90
C ALA A 315 23.89 40.41 -7.14
N GLN A 316 24.39 39.22 -7.48
CA GLN A 316 25.62 38.68 -6.91
C GLN A 316 26.82 39.53 -7.32
N ARG A 317 27.60 39.99 -6.34
CA ARG A 317 28.84 40.73 -6.55
C ARG A 317 30.03 39.77 -6.50
N TYR A 318 30.89 39.93 -7.49
CA TYR A 318 32.16 39.22 -7.58
C TYR A 318 33.33 40.16 -7.36
N GLY A 319 34.44 39.58 -6.94
CA GLY A 319 35.71 40.27 -6.77
C GLY A 319 36.86 39.29 -6.87
N CYS A 320 38.08 39.81 -6.76
CA CYS A 320 39.28 39.00 -6.88
C CYS A 320 39.85 38.60 -5.52
N GLU A 321 40.01 37.30 -5.29
CA GLU A 321 40.68 36.77 -4.10
C GLU A 321 42.17 37.10 -4.14
N GLN A 322 42.69 37.73 -3.09
CA GLN A 322 44.06 38.27 -3.09
C GLN A 322 45.15 37.20 -3.23
N HIS A 323 44.87 35.97 -2.77
CA HIS A 323 45.86 34.89 -2.70
C HIS A 323 45.79 33.94 -3.89
N THR A 324 44.58 33.53 -4.27
CA THR A 324 44.38 32.59 -5.38
C THR A 324 44.28 33.30 -6.73
N GLN A 325 44.03 34.62 -6.73
CA GLN A 325 43.73 35.39 -7.95
C GLN A 325 42.58 34.77 -8.75
N GLU A 326 41.62 34.18 -8.05
CA GLU A 326 40.39 33.63 -8.61
C GLU A 326 39.21 34.58 -8.35
N LYS A 327 38.21 34.51 -9.23
CA LYS A 327 36.94 35.20 -9.06
C LYS A 327 36.17 34.55 -7.91
N ILE A 328 35.81 35.34 -6.90
CA ILE A 328 35.01 34.88 -5.77
C ILE A 328 33.75 35.72 -5.58
N PRO A 329 32.66 35.12 -5.04
CA PRO A 329 31.51 35.89 -4.58
C PRO A 329 31.86 36.66 -3.31
N VAL A 330 31.65 37.98 -3.30
CA VAL A 330 31.99 38.86 -2.16
C VAL A 330 30.76 39.35 -1.40
N GLY A 331 29.60 39.34 -2.04
CA GLY A 331 28.33 39.74 -1.42
C GLY A 331 27.24 40.02 -2.44
N ARG A 332 26.17 40.69 -2.00
CA ARG A 332 25.06 41.14 -2.86
C ARG A 332 24.71 42.57 -2.51
N ASP A 333 24.54 43.38 -3.54
CA ASP A 333 24.08 44.77 -3.44
C ASP A 333 23.27 45.14 -4.68
N ASN A 334 22.71 46.34 -4.70
CA ASN A 334 21.98 46.91 -5.83
C ASN A 334 22.69 48.14 -6.41
N HIS A 335 24.00 48.27 -6.16
CA HIS A 335 24.82 49.41 -6.58
C HIS A 335 25.58 49.07 -7.86
N PHE A 336 25.47 49.95 -8.86
CA PHE A 336 26.02 49.78 -10.20
C PHE A 336 26.61 51.09 -10.73
N PRO A 337 27.52 51.04 -11.71
CA PRO A 337 28.18 49.86 -12.25
C PRO A 337 29.22 49.32 -11.26
N ARG A 338 29.48 48.02 -11.33
CA ARG A 338 30.53 47.36 -10.54
C ARG A 338 31.83 47.28 -11.35
N PRO A 339 32.99 47.08 -10.70
CA PRO A 339 34.23 46.83 -11.41
C PRO A 339 34.09 45.59 -12.30
N HIS A 340 34.53 45.69 -13.55
CA HIS A 340 34.62 44.54 -14.44
C HIS A 340 35.71 43.59 -13.94
N ILE A 341 35.42 42.30 -13.88
CA ILE A 341 36.41 41.30 -13.48
C ILE A 341 37.04 40.69 -14.72
N GLU A 342 38.28 41.08 -15.01
CA GLU A 342 39.10 40.43 -16.02
C GLU A 342 39.68 39.13 -15.44
N GLN A 343 39.30 38.00 -16.03
CA GLN A 343 39.80 36.68 -15.66
C GLN A 343 40.73 36.13 -16.73
N GLY A 344 41.73 35.38 -16.28
CA GLY A 344 42.64 34.69 -17.18
C GLY A 344 43.61 33.80 -16.45
N GLY A 345 44.69 33.44 -17.15
CA GLY A 345 45.84 32.83 -16.50
C GLY A 345 47.14 33.54 -16.86
N VAL A 346 48.10 33.57 -15.94
CA VAL A 346 49.44 34.12 -16.18
C VAL A 346 50.41 32.98 -16.46
N ASP A 347 51.28 33.16 -17.47
CA ASP A 347 52.40 32.27 -17.74
C ASP A 347 53.63 32.58 -16.86
N GLU A 348 54.73 31.85 -17.05
CA GLU A 348 55.96 32.04 -16.29
C GLU A 348 56.65 33.40 -16.55
N PHE A 349 56.29 34.07 -17.65
CA PHE A 349 56.85 35.36 -18.07
C PHE A 349 55.98 36.55 -17.65
N GLY A 350 54.85 36.31 -16.98
CA GLY A 350 53.93 37.38 -16.58
C GLY A 350 52.92 37.76 -17.66
N THR A 351 52.81 36.99 -18.75
CA THR A 351 51.85 37.27 -19.83
C THR A 351 50.48 36.74 -19.45
N VAL A 352 49.49 37.63 -19.43
CA VAL A 352 48.07 37.27 -19.21
C VAL A 352 47.55 36.55 -20.47
N ASN A 353 46.91 35.40 -20.25
CA ASN A 353 46.38 34.48 -21.25
C ASN A 353 47.41 33.96 -22.25
N GLY A 354 48.67 33.76 -21.79
CA GLY A 354 49.71 33.09 -22.56
C GLY A 354 49.41 31.60 -22.84
N TYR A 355 50.03 31.03 -23.87
CA TYR A 355 49.80 29.64 -24.30
C TYR A 355 50.07 28.60 -23.19
N ASN A 356 50.99 28.90 -22.26
CA ASN A 356 51.33 28.06 -21.11
C ASN A 356 50.93 28.73 -19.78
N ALA A 357 49.82 29.46 -19.75
CA ALA A 357 49.29 30.05 -18.53
C ALA A 357 48.93 28.96 -17.50
N TYR A 358 49.45 29.09 -16.27
CA TYR A 358 49.26 28.07 -15.22
C TYR A 358 48.90 28.66 -13.84
N ARG A 359 48.98 29.99 -13.67
CA ARG A 359 48.50 30.68 -12.47
C ARG A 359 47.21 31.41 -12.82
N ALA A 360 46.21 31.39 -11.95
CA ALA A 360 45.00 32.19 -12.17
C ALA A 360 45.35 33.69 -12.16
N PHE A 361 44.59 34.46 -12.93
CA PHE A 361 44.65 35.91 -12.99
C PHE A 361 43.25 36.46 -12.79
N CYS A 362 43.12 37.41 -11.88
CA CYS A 362 41.90 38.16 -11.65
C CYS A 362 42.28 39.61 -11.38
N GLN A 363 41.72 40.53 -12.16
CA GLN A 363 41.87 41.96 -11.95
C GLN A 363 40.51 42.66 -12.00
N GLU A 364 40.28 43.56 -11.06
CA GLU A 364 39.12 44.46 -11.06
C GLU A 364 39.46 45.72 -11.87
N VAL A 365 38.62 46.03 -12.86
CA VAL A 365 38.74 47.19 -13.74
C VAL A 365 37.52 48.08 -13.53
N ASP A 366 37.72 49.26 -12.95
CA ASP A 366 36.64 50.19 -12.63
C ASP A 366 36.05 50.90 -13.86
N GLU A 367 36.75 50.84 -14.99
CA GLU A 367 36.33 51.50 -16.24
C GLU A 367 35.34 50.63 -17.02
N VAL A 368 34.42 51.30 -17.72
CA VAL A 368 33.48 50.62 -18.60
C VAL A 368 34.24 50.10 -19.84
N PRO A 369 34.24 48.79 -20.12
CA PRO A 369 35.14 48.19 -21.11
C PRO A 369 34.73 48.43 -22.58
N PHE A 370 33.67 49.22 -22.82
CA PHE A 370 33.12 49.47 -24.14
C PHE A 370 32.47 50.85 -24.24
N THR A 371 32.27 51.31 -25.47
CA THR A 371 31.47 52.51 -25.79
C THR A 371 30.17 52.08 -26.45
N VAL A 372 29.09 52.81 -26.19
CA VAL A 372 27.76 52.51 -26.72
C VAL A 372 27.34 53.60 -27.70
N ALA A 373 26.82 53.21 -28.86
CA ALA A 373 26.15 54.12 -29.77
C ALA A 373 24.68 54.24 -29.32
N VAL A 374 24.36 55.31 -28.58
CA VAL A 374 22.98 55.58 -28.18
C VAL A 374 22.19 56.05 -29.40
N PRO A 375 21.10 55.37 -29.78
CA PRO A 375 20.27 55.79 -30.91
C PRO A 375 19.66 57.16 -30.59
N VAL A 376 19.92 58.14 -31.45
CA VAL A 376 19.26 59.44 -31.42
C VAL A 376 17.95 59.29 -32.18
N GLU A 377 16.81 59.44 -31.50
CA GLU A 377 15.49 59.46 -32.16
C GLU A 377 15.32 60.68 -33.08
#